data_AF-S3D6M9-F1
#
_entry.id   AF-S3D6M9-F1
#
_cell.length_a   1.000
_cell.length_b   1.000
_cell.length_c   1.000
_cell.angle_alpha   90.00
_cell.angle_beta   90.00
_cell.angle_gamma   90.00
#
_symmetry.space_group_name_H-M   'P 1'
#
loop_
_entity.id
_entity.type
_entity.pdbx_description
1 polymer ?
#
loop_
_entity_poly.entity_id
_entity_poly.type
_entity_poly.pdbx_seq_one_letter_code
_entity_poly.pdbx_strand_id
1 'polypeptide(L)'
;MWSLLSSVWLLAAGISGATAQFNNPEGVDIWCGKAYRAKDAPFSPGGGFEEPTYSAAPLLRLLAKPRMTIYVASDSKASLLVDAGISHLLGEPIASKYAGESKGSFASEAKVVIKSGNSILATSAVQVGSTGNEIAFSLRSLAASTAPYNLTVTAKLVNGAVYTTSTALYHLPKPEDSRTVSRIDNLYGGLWYQRSTETKWTPFFPYTYYGKFFLLQWTLYWNSNVSTLDEFAAMGYNLIHIVPTGSLGESPFPWDEFQPYLDRASELGIFFQYDVIYTPTNNATMLDQVTQLRSHPSILLWYQSDEPDGKSWPLSANGLARQAMWDLDPYHPSSLALNCYDFYYAEYGQGGEVIISDVYPISTNTSWSTVYETPCNATYGCCGCDDCHGAFEDISERIDENERRDGLLGWQKTQWAAPQAFGNETFWTRYPTAAEEVVMALLAVNHGAKGLVAWDFPTTGELSGITEKLAAVMTSSKIASFLLEQPLTQTLTVTGGSRVDASLWVDADANEALLTVINLNYGDIAAAVQVALPSGIQATAVKDVLWGDVNWALSGQRWSSKGSVLTSSSGLLGLQVSMVVLKLH
;
A
#
# COMPACT_ATOMS: atom_id res chain seq x y z
N MET A 1 69.45 20.34 31.92
CA MET A 1 70.04 19.15 31.26
C MET A 1 68.89 18.17 31.04
N TRP A 2 68.08 18.16 29.97
CA TRP A 2 68.29 18.17 28.51
C TRP A 2 69.16 17.01 27.98
N SER A 3 68.49 15.90 27.61
CA SER A 3 68.73 14.94 26.49
C SER A 3 67.80 13.71 26.73
N LEU A 4 66.68 13.41 26.03
CA LEU A 4 66.31 13.26 24.61
C LEU A 4 66.97 12.08 23.86
N LEU A 5 66.12 11.32 23.14
CA LEU A 5 66.32 10.26 22.13
C LEU A 5 66.09 8.81 22.65
N SER A 6 65.31 7.90 22.06
CA SER A 6 64.38 7.88 20.90
C SER A 6 63.60 6.56 20.95
N SER A 7 62.30 6.57 20.65
CA SER A 7 61.59 5.33 20.29
C SER A 7 60.57 5.67 19.20
N VAL A 8 60.89 5.23 17.99
CA VAL A 8 60.03 5.30 16.80
C VAL A 8 58.81 4.40 17.04
N TRP A 9 57.63 4.99 17.13
CA TRP A 9 56.38 4.25 16.97
C TRP A 9 55.90 4.46 15.53
N LEU A 10 55.97 3.39 14.73
CA LEU A 10 55.23 3.31 13.47
C LEU A 10 53.73 3.36 13.80
N LEU A 11 53.07 4.43 13.35
CA LEU A 11 51.62 4.45 13.16
C LEU A 11 51.29 3.49 12.01
N ALA A 12 50.92 2.26 12.35
CA ALA A 12 50.09 1.47 11.47
C ALA A 12 48.73 2.16 11.40
N ALA A 13 48.48 2.85 10.28
CA ALA A 13 47.15 3.31 9.93
C ALA A 13 46.22 2.09 9.91
N GLY A 14 45.34 2.01 10.90
CA GLY A 14 44.26 1.04 10.90
C GLY A 14 43.42 1.27 9.66
N ILE A 15 43.42 0.28 8.76
CA ILE A 15 42.43 0.15 7.71
C ILE A 15 41.09 0.10 8.44
N SER A 16 40.33 1.17 8.35
CA SER A 16 38.92 1.18 8.73
C SER A 16 38.21 0.18 7.82
N GLY A 17 38.08 -1.06 8.28
CA GLY A 17 37.24 -2.05 7.63
C GLY A 17 35.83 -1.47 7.55
N ALA A 18 35.31 -1.31 6.34
CA ALA A 18 33.90 -1.04 6.14
C ALA A 18 33.14 -2.19 6.79
N THR A 19 32.36 -1.91 7.82
CA THR A 19 31.42 -2.88 8.39
C THR A 19 30.45 -3.28 7.27
N ALA A 20 30.33 -4.59 7.01
CA ALA A 20 29.34 -5.09 6.06
C ALA A 20 27.94 -4.57 6.45
N GLN A 21 27.17 -4.09 5.46
CA GLN A 21 25.81 -3.56 5.69
C GLN A 21 24.86 -4.65 6.21
N PHE A 22 25.07 -5.89 5.77
CA PHE A 22 24.28 -7.06 6.14
C PHE A 22 25.15 -8.16 6.72
N ASN A 23 24.50 -9.20 7.25
CA ASN A 23 25.16 -10.34 7.90
C ASN A 23 25.83 -11.32 6.92
N ASN A 24 25.77 -11.06 5.60
CA ASN A 24 26.28 -12.00 4.62
C ASN A 24 27.81 -12.09 4.67
N PRO A 25 28.39 -13.31 4.60
CA PRO A 25 29.82 -13.47 4.45
C PRO A 25 30.33 -12.81 3.17
N GLU A 26 31.60 -12.41 3.17
CA GLU A 26 32.24 -11.79 1.99
C GLU A 26 32.12 -12.69 0.75
N GLY A 27 31.60 -12.14 -0.34
CA GLY A 27 31.43 -12.85 -1.61
C GLY A 27 30.19 -13.77 -1.70
N VAL A 28 29.31 -13.76 -0.70
CA VAL A 28 28.04 -14.49 -0.72
C VAL A 28 26.92 -13.58 -1.23
N ASP A 29 26.27 -14.02 -2.30
CA ASP A 29 25.10 -13.32 -2.86
C ASP A 29 23.85 -13.60 -2.00
N ILE A 30 23.04 -12.57 -1.79
CA ILE A 30 21.84 -12.64 -0.96
C ILE A 30 20.58 -12.19 -1.70
N TRP A 31 19.45 -12.77 -1.28
CA TRP A 31 18.10 -12.31 -1.60
C TRP A 31 17.30 -12.30 -0.31
N CYS A 32 16.66 -11.17 0.04
CA CYS A 32 15.99 -11.00 1.34
C CYS A 32 16.89 -11.34 2.54
N GLY A 33 18.18 -11.00 2.43
CA GLY A 33 19.20 -11.31 3.44
C GLY A 33 19.68 -12.77 3.47
N LYS A 34 19.06 -13.68 2.72
CA LYS A 34 19.35 -15.13 2.73
C LYS A 34 20.33 -15.48 1.61
N ALA A 35 21.33 -16.32 1.89
CA ALA A 35 22.12 -16.95 0.82
C ALA A 35 21.20 -17.83 -0.04
N TYR A 36 21.34 -17.77 -1.36
CA TYR A 36 20.44 -18.53 -2.25
C TYR A 36 21.14 -19.49 -3.21
N ARG A 37 22.47 -19.40 -3.39
CA ARG A 37 23.20 -20.29 -4.32
C ARG A 37 23.68 -21.56 -3.62
N ALA A 38 23.56 -22.70 -4.30
CA ALA A 38 23.95 -24.02 -3.78
C ALA A 38 25.37 -24.16 -3.21
N LYS A 39 26.31 -23.29 -3.61
CA LYS A 39 27.69 -23.29 -3.13
C LYS A 39 27.87 -22.62 -1.75
N ASP A 40 26.90 -21.81 -1.33
CA ASP A 40 26.99 -20.95 -0.15
C ASP A 40 26.38 -21.66 1.07
N ALA A 41 26.80 -21.28 2.28
CA ALA A 41 26.25 -21.84 3.51
C ALA A 41 25.07 -20.98 4.02
N PRO A 42 24.06 -21.59 4.67
CA PRO A 42 22.97 -20.85 5.30
C PRO A 42 23.49 -19.99 6.46
N PHE A 43 22.90 -18.81 6.67
CA PHE A 43 23.20 -17.95 7.80
C PHE A 43 21.97 -17.10 8.18
N SER A 44 21.98 -16.52 9.38
CA SER A 44 20.88 -15.68 9.83
C SER A 44 20.89 -14.33 9.09
N PRO A 45 19.82 -13.99 8.35
CA PRO A 45 19.79 -12.76 7.54
C PRO A 45 19.92 -11.49 8.40
N GLY A 46 19.43 -11.53 9.65
CA GLY A 46 19.24 -10.32 10.45
C GLY A 46 18.19 -9.40 9.83
N GLY A 47 18.05 -8.18 10.35
CA GLY A 47 17.14 -7.19 9.76
C GLY A 47 15.65 -7.47 9.91
N GLY A 48 15.25 -8.50 10.66
CA GLY A 48 13.85 -8.72 10.98
C GLY A 48 13.27 -7.54 11.76
N PHE A 49 11.96 -7.34 11.64
CA PHE A 49 11.27 -6.21 12.23
C PHE A 49 11.40 -6.22 13.76
N GLU A 50 11.94 -5.14 14.31
CA GLU A 50 12.13 -5.02 15.76
C GLU A 50 10.80 -4.73 16.47
N GLU A 51 10.28 -5.74 17.17
CA GLU A 51 9.07 -5.57 17.98
C GLU A 51 9.32 -4.64 19.19
N PRO A 52 8.47 -3.61 19.41
CA PRO A 52 8.61 -2.75 20.57
C PRO A 52 8.46 -3.52 21.90
N THR A 53 9.21 -3.13 22.91
CA THR A 53 9.13 -3.76 24.24
C THR A 53 7.74 -3.55 24.86
N TYR A 54 7.14 -4.63 25.36
CA TYR A 54 5.89 -4.57 26.11
C TYR A 54 6.05 -3.81 27.45
N SER A 55 5.19 -2.83 27.68
CA SER A 55 5.05 -2.10 28.94
C SER A 55 3.99 -2.74 29.82
N ALA A 56 4.33 -2.97 31.10
CA ALA A 56 3.38 -3.47 32.09
C ALA A 56 2.22 -2.48 32.38
N ALA A 57 2.43 -1.18 32.15
CA ALA A 57 1.41 -0.14 32.32
C ALA A 57 0.89 0.33 30.95
N PRO A 58 -0.40 0.71 30.84
CA PRO A 58 -0.95 1.26 29.60
C PRO A 58 -0.31 2.61 29.28
N LEU A 59 -0.01 2.80 28.00
CA LEU A 59 0.57 4.01 27.42
C LEU A 59 -0.48 4.73 26.58
N LEU A 60 -0.44 6.07 26.58
CA LEU A 60 -1.20 6.87 25.63
C LEU A 60 -0.30 7.11 24.40
N ARG A 61 -0.75 6.61 23.25
CA ARG A 61 -0.09 6.84 21.98
C ARG A 61 -0.82 7.97 21.25
N LEU A 62 -0.31 9.19 21.41
CA LEU A 62 -0.82 10.36 20.68
C LEU A 62 -0.14 10.46 19.31
N LEU A 63 -0.88 10.19 18.24
CA LEU A 63 -0.42 10.42 16.87
C LEU A 63 -1.28 11.49 16.20
N ALA A 64 -0.67 12.24 15.30
CA ALA A 64 -1.38 13.19 14.46
C ALA A 64 -0.79 13.21 13.06
N LYS A 65 -1.67 13.28 12.06
CA LYS A 65 -1.29 13.36 10.65
C LYS A 65 -2.35 14.04 9.82
N PRO A 66 -1.97 14.77 8.76
CA PRO A 66 -2.94 15.29 7.80
C PRO A 66 -3.82 14.19 7.23
N ARG A 67 -5.11 14.47 7.04
CA ARG A 67 -6.02 13.55 6.34
C ARG A 67 -5.55 13.25 4.92
N MET A 68 -5.02 14.26 4.24
CA MET A 68 -4.47 14.14 2.90
C MET A 68 -2.96 14.41 2.92
N THR A 69 -2.17 13.66 2.15
CA THR A 69 -0.70 13.86 2.07
C THR A 69 -0.32 15.27 1.65
N ILE A 70 -1.11 15.88 0.75
CA ILE A 70 -0.99 17.28 0.34
C ILE A 70 -2.36 17.95 0.24
N TYR A 71 -2.36 19.26 0.42
CA TYR A 71 -3.42 20.19 0.05
C TYR A 71 -2.86 21.17 -0.98
N VAL A 72 -3.72 21.75 -1.81
CA VAL A 72 -3.35 22.78 -2.79
C VAL A 72 -4.09 24.09 -2.50
N ALA A 73 -3.67 25.19 -3.14
CA ALA A 73 -4.26 26.51 -2.95
C ALA A 73 -5.78 26.62 -3.21
N SER A 74 -6.38 25.69 -3.96
CA SER A 74 -7.83 25.61 -4.15
C SER A 74 -8.58 24.98 -2.96
N ASP A 75 -7.89 24.26 -2.06
CA ASP A 75 -8.47 23.68 -0.86
C ASP A 75 -8.74 24.78 0.18
N SER A 76 -9.96 24.84 0.70
CA SER A 76 -10.35 25.84 1.71
C SER A 76 -10.26 25.32 3.14
N LYS A 77 -10.19 24.00 3.30
CA LYS A 77 -10.18 23.29 4.58
C LYS A 77 -9.18 22.14 4.52
N ALA A 78 -8.62 21.84 5.67
CA ALA A 78 -7.84 20.65 5.92
C ALA A 78 -8.33 19.98 7.20
N SER A 79 -7.91 18.74 7.42
CA SER A 79 -8.14 18.05 8.68
C SER A 79 -6.90 17.29 9.11
N LEU A 80 -6.77 17.11 10.43
CA LEU A 80 -5.84 16.16 11.03
C LEU A 80 -6.62 14.94 11.53
N LEU A 81 -6.09 13.77 11.26
CA LEU A 81 -6.43 12.53 11.95
C LEU A 81 -5.63 12.50 13.25
N VAL A 82 -6.32 12.42 14.38
CA VAL A 82 -5.71 12.38 15.71
C VAL A 82 -6.07 11.09 16.40
N ASP A 83 -5.04 10.34 16.78
CA ASP A 83 -5.17 9.12 17.56
C ASP A 83 -4.86 9.42 19.02
N ALA A 84 -5.77 9.04 19.92
CA ALA A 84 -5.55 9.05 21.36
C ALA A 84 -5.56 7.60 21.88
N GLY A 85 -4.89 6.70 21.17
CA GLY A 85 -4.96 5.26 21.37
C GLY A 85 -4.30 4.81 22.68
N ILE A 86 -4.85 3.76 23.30
CA ILE A 86 -4.21 3.05 24.41
C ILE A 86 -3.38 1.91 23.83
N SER A 87 -2.13 1.81 24.26
CA SER A 87 -1.20 0.81 23.77
C SER A 87 -0.28 0.34 24.89
N HIS A 88 0.16 -0.92 24.83
CA HIS A 88 1.20 -1.46 25.71
C HIS A 88 2.57 -1.53 25.04
N LEU A 89 2.68 -1.17 23.77
CA LEU A 89 3.92 -1.28 23.00
C LEU A 89 4.60 0.09 22.81
N LEU A 90 3.78 1.09 22.51
CA LEU A 90 4.21 2.42 22.11
C LEU A 90 3.38 3.50 22.81
N GLY A 91 4.00 4.65 23.09
CA GLY A 91 3.37 5.82 23.68
C GLY A 91 4.05 6.27 24.97
N GLU A 92 3.38 7.18 25.68
CA GLU A 92 3.85 7.71 26.96
C GLU A 92 3.03 7.16 28.13
N PRO A 93 3.63 6.92 29.31
CA PRO A 93 2.92 6.37 30.45
C PRO A 93 1.67 7.17 30.85
N ILE A 94 0.57 6.45 31.11
CA ILE A 94 -0.60 7.01 31.76
C ILE A 94 -0.42 6.81 33.26
N ALA A 95 -0.50 7.88 34.06
CA ALA A 95 -0.26 7.77 35.51
C ALA A 95 -1.14 6.67 36.14
N SER A 96 -0.49 5.70 36.79
CA SER A 96 -1.04 4.41 37.25
C SER A 96 -2.29 4.48 38.13
N LYS A 97 -2.53 5.60 38.82
CA LYS A 97 -3.75 5.85 39.60
C LYS A 97 -5.03 6.05 38.74
N TYR A 98 -4.91 6.07 37.42
CA TYR A 98 -6.03 6.21 36.48
C TYR A 98 -6.15 5.04 35.49
N ALA A 99 -5.25 4.05 35.58
CA ALA A 99 -5.46 2.71 35.03
C ALA A 99 -6.37 1.93 35.99
N GLY A 100 -7.63 2.35 36.11
CA GLY A 100 -8.58 1.67 36.98
C GLY A 100 -8.91 0.28 36.43
N GLU A 101 -8.43 -0.78 37.09
CA GLU A 101 -8.71 -2.20 36.82
C GLU A 101 -10.20 -2.60 36.97
N SER A 102 -11.13 -1.66 37.07
CA SER A 102 -12.56 -1.93 37.01
C SER A 102 -13.06 -1.78 35.57
N LYS A 103 -13.15 -2.91 34.86
CA LYS A 103 -13.98 -3.15 33.66
C LYS A 103 -14.63 -1.89 33.04
N GLY A 104 -14.00 -1.31 32.01
CA GLY A 104 -14.73 -0.75 30.87
C GLY A 104 -14.98 0.77 30.77
N SER A 105 -14.23 1.65 31.44
CA SER A 105 -14.41 3.10 31.22
C SER A 105 -13.12 3.91 31.40
N PHE A 106 -12.33 4.06 30.34
CA PHE A 106 -11.38 5.18 30.18
C PHE A 106 -12.11 6.47 29.72
N ALA A 107 -13.37 6.69 30.14
CA ALA A 107 -14.21 7.80 29.69
C ALA A 107 -13.76 9.15 30.26
N SER A 108 -12.54 9.55 29.96
CA SER A 108 -12.07 10.93 30.06
C SER A 108 -11.75 11.41 28.66
N GLU A 109 -12.47 12.41 28.19
CA GLU A 109 -12.12 13.12 26.95
C GLU A 109 -10.76 13.81 27.10
N ALA A 110 -9.96 13.75 26.03
CA ALA A 110 -8.78 14.56 25.87
C ALA A 110 -9.16 15.82 25.08
N LYS A 111 -8.88 17.00 25.64
CA LYS A 111 -8.98 18.26 24.90
C LYS A 111 -7.77 18.39 23.98
N VAL A 112 -8.00 18.31 22.69
CA VAL A 112 -6.99 18.42 21.65
C VAL A 112 -6.92 19.87 21.14
N VAL A 113 -5.71 20.40 21.02
CA VAL A 113 -5.44 21.72 20.43
C VAL A 113 -4.40 21.55 19.32
N ILE A 114 -4.73 22.04 18.12
CA ILE A 114 -3.85 22.01 16.95
C ILE A 114 -3.32 23.43 16.71
N LYS A 115 -2.00 23.57 16.60
CA LYS A 115 -1.32 24.86 16.39
C LYS A 115 -0.35 24.84 15.23
N SER A 116 -0.18 25.99 14.58
CA SER A 116 0.95 26.30 13.70
C SER A 116 1.67 27.52 14.27
N GLY A 117 2.88 27.32 14.78
CA GLY A 117 3.55 28.31 15.62
C GLY A 117 2.69 28.70 16.83
N ASN A 118 2.37 30.00 16.95
CA ASN A 118 1.54 30.52 18.03
C ASN A 118 0.04 30.54 17.71
N SER A 119 -0.36 30.25 16.47
CA SER A 119 -1.74 30.32 16.02
C SER A 119 -2.46 29.01 16.28
N ILE A 120 -3.63 29.06 16.94
CA ILE A 120 -4.51 27.90 17.11
C ILE A 120 -5.34 27.74 15.85
N LEU A 121 -5.25 26.56 15.22
CA LEU A 121 -6.01 26.21 14.02
C LEU A 121 -7.34 25.56 14.36
N ALA A 122 -7.35 24.68 15.37
CA ALA A 122 -8.52 23.95 15.82
C ALA A 122 -8.42 23.55 17.30
N THR A 123 -9.58 23.29 17.90
CA THR A 123 -9.70 22.67 19.23
C THR A 123 -10.86 21.69 19.18
N SER A 124 -10.65 20.48 19.68
CA SER A 124 -11.67 19.43 19.74
C SER A 124 -11.56 18.62 21.03
N ALA A 125 -12.55 17.77 21.30
CA ALA A 125 -12.50 16.74 22.31
C ALA A 125 -12.45 15.38 21.61
N VAL A 126 -11.53 14.51 22.02
CA VAL A 126 -11.42 13.14 21.50
C VAL A 126 -11.50 12.16 22.67
N GLN A 127 -12.08 10.98 22.46
CA GLN A 127 -12.15 9.97 23.49
C GLN A 127 -10.78 9.31 23.67
N VAL A 128 -10.33 9.13 24.91
CA VAL A 128 -9.13 8.33 25.17
C VAL A 128 -9.41 6.87 24.79
N GLY A 129 -8.49 6.25 24.06
CA GLY A 129 -8.65 4.94 23.45
C GLY A 129 -9.21 4.95 22.02
N SER A 130 -9.57 6.11 21.48
CA SER A 130 -10.04 6.24 20.09
C SER A 130 -8.89 6.51 19.11
N THR A 131 -9.10 6.10 17.85
CA THR A 131 -8.21 6.34 16.71
C THR A 131 -9.01 6.90 15.54
N GLY A 132 -8.35 7.52 14.56
CA GLY A 132 -8.96 8.05 13.35
C GLY A 132 -9.84 9.28 13.58
N ASN A 133 -9.67 10.02 14.69
CA ASN A 133 -10.52 11.18 14.96
C ASN A 133 -10.18 12.33 14.00
N GLU A 134 -11.10 12.66 13.10
CA GLU A 134 -10.90 13.74 12.15
C GLU A 134 -11.24 15.11 12.75
N ILE A 135 -10.26 16.01 12.80
CA ILE A 135 -10.42 17.38 13.30
C ILE A 135 -10.15 18.36 12.15
N ALA A 136 -11.23 18.92 11.60
CA ALA A 136 -11.16 19.89 10.52
C ALA A 136 -10.81 21.31 10.98
N PHE A 137 -10.08 22.04 10.15
CA PHE A 137 -9.74 23.46 10.34
C PHE A 137 -9.65 24.18 8.98
N SER A 138 -9.69 25.51 9.04
CA SER A 138 -9.61 26.37 7.85
C SER A 138 -8.16 26.56 7.41
N LEU A 139 -7.89 26.45 6.11
CA LEU A 139 -6.59 26.74 5.52
C LEU A 139 -6.32 28.24 5.32
N ARG A 140 -7.31 29.12 5.54
CA ARG A 140 -7.16 30.58 5.31
C ARG A 140 -5.97 31.24 6.02
N SER A 141 -5.55 30.72 7.18
CA SER A 141 -4.41 31.25 7.94
C SER A 141 -3.06 30.61 7.58
N LEU A 142 -3.07 29.62 6.69
CA LEU A 142 -1.90 28.91 6.18
C LEU A 142 -1.81 29.23 4.68
N ALA A 143 -1.01 30.21 4.30
CA ALA A 143 -0.83 30.52 2.88
C ALA A 143 -0.27 29.32 2.10
N ALA A 144 -0.53 29.24 0.80
CA ALA A 144 0.08 28.21 -0.01
C ALA A 144 1.61 28.44 -0.10
N SER A 145 2.41 27.40 0.09
CA SER A 145 3.87 27.44 0.21
C SER A 145 4.48 26.09 -0.19
N THR A 146 5.66 26.13 -0.79
CA THR A 146 6.44 24.91 -1.08
C THR A 146 7.09 24.32 0.19
N ALA A 147 7.30 25.14 1.22
CA ALA A 147 7.73 24.68 2.54
C ALA A 147 6.52 24.20 3.38
N PRO A 148 6.65 23.09 4.13
CA PRO A 148 5.57 22.59 4.98
C PRO A 148 5.34 23.45 6.22
N TYR A 149 4.11 23.38 6.74
CA TYR A 149 3.77 23.88 8.07
C TYR A 149 4.00 22.80 9.12
N ASN A 150 4.85 23.08 10.10
CA ASN A 150 4.96 22.21 11.27
C ASN A 150 3.79 22.47 12.21
N LEU A 151 2.94 21.47 12.39
CA LEU A 151 1.78 21.51 13.27
C LEU A 151 2.10 20.83 14.58
N THR A 152 1.83 21.50 15.70
CA THR A 152 1.91 20.91 17.04
C THR A 152 0.51 20.54 17.50
N VAL A 153 0.35 19.30 17.94
CA VAL A 153 -0.90 18.77 18.49
C VAL A 153 -0.69 18.46 19.96
N THR A 154 -1.50 19.07 20.80
CA THR A 154 -1.46 18.87 22.25
C THR A 154 -2.77 18.26 22.72
N ALA A 155 -2.72 17.11 23.37
CA ALA A 155 -3.85 16.47 24.02
C ALA A 155 -3.75 16.64 25.54
N LYS A 156 -4.71 17.36 26.13
CA LYS A 156 -4.78 17.56 27.58
C LYS A 156 -5.91 16.72 28.17
N LEU A 157 -5.55 15.82 29.07
CA LEU A 157 -6.51 15.02 29.83
C LEU A 157 -7.15 15.86 30.95
N VAL A 158 -8.32 15.43 31.42
CA VAL A 158 -9.07 16.08 32.51
C VAL A 158 -8.24 16.24 33.78
N ASN A 159 -7.32 15.31 34.05
CA ASN A 159 -6.43 15.32 35.22
C ASN A 159 -5.25 16.31 35.10
N GLY A 160 -5.11 17.00 33.97
CA GLY A 160 -4.04 17.96 33.71
C GLY A 160 -2.80 17.39 33.03
N ALA A 161 -2.71 16.07 32.80
CA ALA A 161 -1.65 15.49 31.97
C ALA A 161 -1.72 16.01 30.54
N VAL A 162 -0.57 16.25 29.94
CA VAL A 162 -0.44 16.84 28.60
C VAL A 162 0.50 15.98 27.77
N TYR A 163 0.00 15.56 26.62
CA TYR A 163 0.74 14.80 25.62
C TYR A 163 0.88 15.67 24.38
N THR A 164 2.03 15.58 23.72
CA THR A 164 2.33 16.42 22.55
C THR A 164 2.92 15.58 21.43
N THR A 165 2.48 15.85 20.21
CA THR A 165 3.08 15.31 18.98
C THR A 165 3.13 16.41 17.93
N SER A 166 3.83 16.15 16.83
CA SER A 166 3.96 17.09 15.72
C SER A 166 3.86 16.39 14.38
N THR A 167 3.38 17.12 13.37
CA THR A 167 3.28 16.61 11.99
C THR A 167 3.45 17.74 10.98
N ALA A 168 3.89 17.39 9.78
CA ALA A 168 4.03 18.35 8.68
C ALA A 168 2.73 18.40 7.87
N LEU A 169 2.26 19.61 7.55
CA LEU A 169 1.17 19.83 6.60
C LEU A 169 1.70 20.56 5.37
N TYR A 170 1.50 19.95 4.20
CA TYR A 170 1.86 20.53 2.92
C TYR A 170 0.62 21.21 2.31
N HIS A 171 0.63 22.54 2.25
CA HIS A 171 -0.38 23.33 1.53
C HIS A 171 0.33 24.01 0.38
N LEU A 172 0.32 23.35 -0.78
CA LEU A 172 1.13 23.71 -1.93
C LEU A 172 0.47 24.80 -2.78
N PRO A 173 1.26 25.63 -3.49
CA PRO A 173 0.74 26.51 -4.52
C PRO A 173 -0.05 25.73 -5.57
N LYS A 174 -0.95 26.42 -6.27
CA LYS A 174 -1.53 25.82 -7.46
C LYS A 174 -0.43 25.71 -8.52
N PRO A 175 -0.21 24.53 -9.14
CA PRO A 175 0.76 24.43 -10.23
C PRO A 175 0.33 25.28 -11.42
N GLU A 176 1.29 25.94 -12.08
CA GLU A 176 1.05 26.92 -13.15
C GLU A 176 0.83 26.29 -14.54
N ASP A 177 1.12 25.00 -14.68
CA ASP A 177 1.07 24.23 -15.93
C ASP A 177 -0.18 23.33 -16.02
N SER A 178 -0.34 22.59 -17.11
CA SER A 178 -1.44 21.64 -17.33
C SER A 178 -1.30 20.33 -16.54
N ARG A 179 -0.47 20.28 -15.49
CA ARG A 179 -0.17 19.04 -14.79
C ARG A 179 -1.38 18.47 -14.04
N THR A 180 -1.27 17.19 -13.75
CA THR A 180 -2.05 16.52 -12.72
C THR A 180 -1.43 16.75 -11.35
N VAL A 181 -2.27 16.64 -10.33
CA VAL A 181 -1.85 16.62 -8.93
C VAL A 181 -2.55 15.46 -8.27
N SER A 182 -1.79 14.67 -7.52
CA SER A 182 -2.27 13.47 -6.84
C SER A 182 -2.00 13.54 -5.36
N ARG A 183 -2.90 13.00 -4.55
CA ARG A 183 -2.76 12.91 -3.11
C ARG A 183 -3.31 11.60 -2.59
N ILE A 184 -2.81 11.19 -1.44
CA ILE A 184 -3.27 10.00 -0.73
C ILE A 184 -4.10 10.42 0.47
N ASP A 185 -5.21 9.72 0.65
CA ASP A 185 -6.06 9.78 1.82
C ASP A 185 -5.49 8.85 2.90
N ASN A 186 -5.01 9.43 4.00
CA ASN A 186 -4.43 8.69 5.10
C ASN A 186 -5.48 7.93 5.95
N LEU A 187 -6.78 8.27 5.90
CA LEU A 187 -7.77 7.51 6.69
C LEU A 187 -8.18 6.21 6.00
N TYR A 188 -8.43 6.27 4.69
CA TYR A 188 -8.95 5.12 3.93
C TYR A 188 -7.96 4.57 2.90
N GLY A 189 -6.78 5.17 2.75
CA GLY A 189 -5.72 4.77 1.82
C GLY A 189 -5.97 5.15 0.36
N GLY A 190 -7.06 5.83 0.03
CA GLY A 190 -7.43 6.10 -1.36
C GLY A 190 -6.52 7.10 -2.07
N LEU A 191 -6.26 6.85 -3.35
CA LEU A 191 -5.59 7.81 -4.23
C LEU A 191 -6.63 8.75 -4.84
N TRP A 192 -6.31 10.04 -4.88
CA TRP A 192 -7.14 11.08 -5.47
C TRP A 192 -6.30 11.90 -6.42
N TYR A 193 -6.90 12.35 -7.52
CA TYR A 193 -6.26 13.27 -8.44
C TYR A 193 -7.16 14.46 -8.74
N GLN A 194 -6.54 15.53 -9.23
CA GLN A 194 -7.20 16.62 -9.92
C GLN A 194 -6.29 17.09 -11.05
N ARG A 195 -6.87 17.59 -12.14
CA ARG A 195 -6.10 18.32 -13.16
C ARG A 195 -5.94 19.78 -12.72
N SER A 196 -4.85 20.44 -13.10
CA SER A 196 -4.62 21.84 -12.70
C SER A 196 -5.70 22.82 -13.18
N THR A 197 -6.41 22.48 -14.25
CA THR A 197 -7.56 23.26 -14.76
C THR A 197 -8.81 23.09 -13.90
N GLU A 198 -8.84 22.12 -12.99
CA GLU A 198 -9.97 21.74 -12.16
C GLU A 198 -9.73 22.11 -10.69
N THR A 199 -10.79 21.99 -9.89
CA THR A 199 -10.72 22.18 -8.43
C THR A 199 -11.37 21.02 -7.67
N LYS A 200 -11.92 20.04 -8.39
CA LYS A 200 -12.60 18.90 -7.81
C LYS A 200 -11.62 17.74 -7.78
N TRP A 201 -11.42 17.19 -6.60
CA TRP A 201 -10.70 15.94 -6.42
C TRP A 201 -11.57 14.76 -6.84
N THR A 202 -10.97 13.83 -7.58
CA THR A 202 -11.62 12.60 -8.04
C THR A 202 -10.88 11.39 -7.47
N PRO A 203 -11.56 10.47 -6.76
CA PRO A 203 -10.95 9.24 -6.29
C PRO A 203 -10.58 8.35 -7.49
N PHE A 204 -9.50 7.61 -7.37
CA PHE A 204 -8.95 6.82 -8.46
C PHE A 204 -8.43 5.48 -7.93
N PHE A 205 -9.12 4.40 -8.29
CA PHE A 205 -8.69 3.04 -7.99
C PHE A 205 -7.88 2.54 -9.21
N PRO A 206 -6.55 2.40 -9.11
CA PRO A 206 -5.74 1.90 -10.20
C PRO A 206 -5.97 0.41 -10.42
N TYR A 207 -6.27 0.03 -11.66
CA TYR A 207 -6.41 -1.35 -12.08
C TYR A 207 -5.73 -1.53 -13.43
N THR A 208 -4.60 -2.24 -13.44
CA THR A 208 -3.76 -2.41 -14.62
C THR A 208 -2.77 -3.57 -14.46
N TYR A 209 -1.80 -3.65 -15.37
CA TYR A 209 -0.63 -4.49 -15.30
C TYR A 209 0.65 -3.69 -15.07
N TYR A 210 1.59 -4.35 -14.39
CA TYR A 210 3.01 -4.04 -14.30
C TYR A 210 3.75 -4.87 -15.37
N GLY A 211 4.82 -4.36 -15.98
CA GLY A 211 5.58 -5.13 -16.96
C GLY A 211 7.06 -4.74 -16.99
N LYS A 212 7.93 -5.71 -16.72
CA LYS A 212 9.39 -5.51 -16.62
C LYS A 212 10.24 -6.71 -17.06
N PHE A 213 9.69 -7.82 -17.55
CA PHE A 213 10.56 -8.87 -18.10
C PHE A 213 10.56 -8.93 -19.62
N PHE A 214 11.78 -8.94 -20.16
CA PHE A 214 12.20 -9.15 -21.55
C PHE A 214 11.08 -9.22 -22.60
N LEU A 215 10.69 -8.06 -23.14
CA LEU A 215 10.66 -7.74 -24.59
C LEU A 215 9.47 -6.91 -25.08
N LEU A 216 8.41 -6.66 -24.30
CA LEU A 216 7.13 -6.37 -24.97
C LEU A 216 6.46 -5.01 -24.70
N GLN A 217 6.62 -4.32 -23.57
CA GLN A 217 5.94 -3.02 -23.42
C GLN A 217 6.49 -1.99 -24.42
N TRP A 218 7.80 -1.70 -24.39
CA TRP A 218 8.40 -0.74 -25.32
C TRP A 218 8.20 -1.18 -26.78
N THR A 219 8.54 -2.43 -27.10
CA THR A 219 8.54 -2.90 -28.49
C THR A 219 7.13 -3.19 -29.05
N LEU A 220 6.16 -3.63 -28.24
CA LEU A 220 4.81 -3.96 -28.73
C LEU A 220 3.80 -2.82 -28.59
N TYR A 221 3.94 -1.94 -27.60
CA TYR A 221 2.97 -0.88 -27.36
C TYR A 221 3.58 0.49 -27.65
N TRP A 222 4.74 0.81 -27.07
CA TRP A 222 5.29 2.18 -27.10
C TRP A 222 6.23 2.52 -28.28
N ASN A 223 6.60 1.56 -29.12
CA ASN A 223 7.40 1.77 -30.34
C ASN A 223 6.81 1.02 -31.55
N SER A 224 5.59 0.50 -31.43
CA SER A 224 4.89 -0.16 -32.53
C SER A 224 4.01 0.85 -33.28
N ASN A 225 2.99 1.38 -32.59
CA ASN A 225 2.02 2.34 -33.08
C ASN A 225 1.29 2.97 -31.88
N VAL A 226 1.10 4.28 -31.90
CA VAL A 226 0.34 5.04 -30.88
C VAL A 226 -1.10 4.50 -30.72
N SER A 227 -1.69 3.93 -31.76
CA SER A 227 -3.04 3.34 -31.70
C SER A 227 -3.16 2.12 -30.77
N THR A 228 -2.05 1.50 -30.36
CA THR A 228 -2.11 0.41 -29.39
C THR A 228 -2.60 0.87 -28.01
N LEU A 229 -2.49 2.16 -27.70
CA LEU A 229 -3.09 2.73 -26.49
C LEU A 229 -4.61 2.74 -26.53
N ASP A 230 -5.20 2.88 -27.72
CA ASP A 230 -6.65 2.77 -27.88
C ASP A 230 -7.15 1.37 -27.56
N GLU A 231 -6.39 0.34 -27.96
CA GLU A 231 -6.69 -1.06 -27.64
C GLU A 231 -6.57 -1.32 -26.14
N PHE A 232 -5.48 -0.85 -25.53
CA PHE A 232 -5.28 -0.94 -24.08
C PHE A 232 -6.37 -0.21 -23.28
N ALA A 233 -6.76 0.99 -23.72
CA ALA A 233 -7.86 1.75 -23.14
C ALA A 233 -9.19 1.00 -23.23
N ALA A 234 -9.46 0.37 -24.38
CA ALA A 234 -10.68 -0.36 -24.63
C ALA A 234 -10.84 -1.61 -23.76
N MET A 235 -9.73 -2.16 -23.24
CA MET A 235 -9.73 -3.25 -22.26
C MET A 235 -10.24 -2.81 -20.87
N GLY A 236 -10.39 -1.50 -20.62
CA GLY A 236 -10.96 -0.95 -19.39
C GLY A 236 -9.96 -0.61 -18.29
N TYR A 237 -8.66 -0.81 -18.54
CA TYR A 237 -7.60 -0.38 -17.63
C TYR A 237 -7.48 1.15 -17.60
N ASN A 238 -7.17 1.71 -16.42
CA ASN A 238 -7.16 3.16 -16.22
C ASN A 238 -5.79 3.74 -15.84
N LEU A 239 -4.81 2.87 -15.57
CA LEU A 239 -3.43 3.21 -15.26
C LEU A 239 -2.51 2.46 -16.23
N ILE A 240 -1.34 3.00 -16.48
CA ILE A 240 -0.23 2.33 -17.18
C ILE A 240 0.94 2.34 -16.21
N HIS A 241 1.39 1.16 -15.78
CA HIS A 241 2.66 1.03 -15.10
C HIS A 241 3.74 0.65 -16.12
N ILE A 242 4.62 1.61 -16.41
CA ILE A 242 5.63 1.48 -17.47
C ILE A 242 7.05 1.47 -16.89
N VAL A 243 7.85 0.52 -17.36
CA VAL A 243 9.26 0.36 -17.00
C VAL A 243 10.11 0.35 -18.27
N PRO A 244 11.20 1.16 -18.37
CA PRO A 244 12.09 1.22 -19.54
C PRO A 244 12.85 -0.09 -19.88
N THR A 245 12.15 -1.16 -20.23
CA THR A 245 12.73 -2.51 -20.49
C THR A 245 12.78 -2.85 -21.98
N GLY A 246 13.24 -4.07 -22.30
CA GLY A 246 13.32 -4.58 -23.66
C GLY A 246 14.59 -4.10 -24.36
N SER A 247 14.46 -3.52 -25.57
CA SER A 247 15.61 -3.00 -26.31
C SER A 247 16.30 -1.82 -25.63
N LEU A 248 15.64 -1.16 -24.67
CA LEU A 248 16.19 -0.05 -23.92
C LEU A 248 17.09 -0.50 -22.75
N GLY A 249 16.97 -1.76 -22.33
CA GLY A 249 17.76 -2.30 -21.21
C GLY A 249 17.52 -1.53 -19.91
N GLU A 250 18.51 -0.73 -19.51
CA GLU A 250 18.47 0.14 -18.32
C GLU A 250 18.46 1.63 -18.68
N SER A 251 18.22 1.97 -19.96
CA SER A 251 18.20 3.36 -20.45
C SER A 251 16.81 3.98 -20.33
N PRO A 252 16.70 5.28 -20.01
CA PRO A 252 15.42 6.00 -20.08
C PRO A 252 14.76 5.93 -21.46
N PHE A 253 13.45 6.14 -21.52
CA PHE A 253 12.71 6.22 -22.78
C PHE A 253 13.23 7.37 -23.68
N PRO A 254 13.37 7.15 -24.99
CA PRO A 254 13.67 8.22 -25.92
C PRO A 254 12.49 9.19 -26.00
N TRP A 255 12.68 10.42 -25.54
CA TRP A 255 11.60 11.39 -25.33
C TRP A 255 10.80 11.71 -26.59
N ASP A 256 11.48 11.89 -27.74
CA ASP A 256 10.80 12.22 -29.00
C ASP A 256 9.89 11.09 -29.49
N GLU A 257 10.23 9.83 -29.20
CA GLU A 257 9.41 8.66 -29.53
C GLU A 257 8.31 8.42 -28.49
N PHE A 258 8.54 8.77 -27.23
CA PHE A 258 7.59 8.56 -26.14
C PHE A 258 6.54 9.67 -26.01
N GLN A 259 6.85 10.90 -26.43
CA GLN A 259 5.93 12.04 -26.31
C GLN A 259 4.54 11.81 -26.96
N PRO A 260 4.43 11.26 -28.19
CA PRO A 260 3.12 11.01 -28.80
C PRO A 260 2.23 10.09 -27.97
N TYR A 261 2.83 9.18 -27.20
CA TYR A 261 2.12 8.25 -26.35
C TYR A 261 1.64 8.88 -25.04
N LEU A 262 2.45 9.77 -24.46
CA LEU A 262 2.05 10.59 -23.32
C LEU A 262 0.84 11.46 -23.68
N ASP A 263 0.90 12.11 -24.86
CA ASP A 263 -0.18 12.95 -25.39
C ASP A 263 -1.44 12.11 -25.61
N ARG A 264 -1.33 10.95 -26.28
CA ARG A 264 -2.47 10.07 -26.53
C ARG A 264 -3.10 9.55 -25.24
N ALA A 265 -2.30 9.17 -24.24
CA ALA A 265 -2.82 8.77 -22.94
C ALA A 265 -3.59 9.91 -22.26
N SER A 266 -3.14 11.16 -22.42
CA SER A 266 -3.86 12.34 -21.91
C SER A 266 -5.23 12.47 -22.55
N GLU A 267 -5.31 12.31 -23.88
CA GLU A 267 -6.56 12.36 -24.65
C GLU A 267 -7.53 11.24 -24.24
N LEU A 268 -7.01 10.04 -23.96
CA LEU A 268 -7.79 8.87 -23.52
C LEU A 268 -8.17 8.93 -22.04
N GLY A 269 -7.57 9.86 -21.26
CA GLY A 269 -7.80 9.97 -19.82
C GLY A 269 -7.14 8.87 -18.99
N ILE A 270 -6.08 8.24 -19.52
CA ILE A 270 -5.30 7.20 -18.84
C ILE A 270 -4.08 7.83 -18.19
N PHE A 271 -3.74 7.35 -17.01
CA PHE A 271 -2.59 7.84 -16.26
C PHE A 271 -1.40 6.91 -16.30
N PHE A 272 -0.23 7.42 -15.91
CA PHE A 272 0.99 6.66 -15.71
C PHE A 272 1.38 6.60 -14.24
N GLN A 273 1.74 5.39 -13.83
CA GLN A 273 2.73 5.13 -12.80
C GLN A 273 4.06 4.96 -13.52
N TYR A 274 4.89 6.01 -13.50
CA TYR A 274 6.10 6.05 -14.31
C TYR A 274 7.31 5.59 -13.47
N ASP A 275 8.00 4.56 -13.96
CA ASP A 275 9.23 4.07 -13.36
C ASP A 275 10.39 5.05 -13.60
N VAL A 276 10.97 5.54 -12.51
CA VAL A 276 12.09 6.49 -12.54
C VAL A 276 13.44 5.84 -12.23
N ILE A 277 13.49 4.52 -12.04
CA ILE A 277 14.67 3.80 -11.56
C ILE A 277 15.17 2.70 -12.48
N TYR A 278 16.46 2.75 -12.73
CA TYR A 278 17.27 1.57 -13.04
C TYR A 278 18.51 1.45 -12.19
N THR A 279 18.95 2.56 -11.58
CA THR A 279 20.21 2.61 -10.85
C THR A 279 20.02 3.30 -9.50
N PRO A 280 19.97 2.56 -8.37
CA PRO A 280 19.80 3.14 -7.03
C PRO A 280 20.94 4.06 -6.59
N THR A 281 22.06 4.01 -7.32
CA THR A 281 23.27 4.79 -7.05
C THR A 281 23.36 6.07 -7.88
N ASN A 282 22.45 6.30 -8.84
CA ASN A 282 22.48 7.48 -9.70
C ASN A 282 21.14 8.23 -9.70
N ASN A 283 21.00 9.13 -8.73
CA ASN A 283 19.83 10.00 -8.61
C ASN A 283 19.75 11.04 -9.75
N ALA A 284 20.82 11.32 -10.49
CA ALA A 284 20.78 12.35 -11.54
C ALA A 284 19.83 11.95 -12.68
N THR A 285 19.95 10.72 -13.19
CA THR A 285 19.06 10.20 -14.24
C THR A 285 17.60 10.16 -13.79
N MET A 286 17.35 9.73 -12.54
CA MET A 286 16.01 9.75 -11.95
C MET A 286 15.45 11.18 -11.90
N LEU A 287 16.21 12.14 -11.38
CA LEU A 287 15.77 13.53 -11.28
C LEU A 287 15.57 14.20 -12.65
N ASP A 288 16.35 13.84 -13.66
CA ASP A 288 16.18 14.33 -15.03
C ASP A 288 14.83 13.86 -15.62
N GLN A 289 14.48 12.58 -15.43
CA GLN A 289 13.19 12.04 -15.87
C GLN A 289 12.01 12.71 -15.16
N VAL A 290 12.08 12.83 -13.83
CA VAL A 290 11.03 13.52 -13.04
C VAL A 290 10.91 14.99 -13.48
N THR A 291 12.03 15.67 -13.73
CA THR A 291 12.03 17.06 -14.19
C THR A 291 11.30 17.21 -15.52
N GLN A 292 11.52 16.28 -16.45
CA GLN A 292 10.92 16.28 -17.78
C GLN A 292 9.41 16.00 -17.73
N LEU A 293 8.97 15.07 -16.87
CA LEU A 293 7.62 14.51 -16.93
C LEU A 293 6.64 15.08 -15.90
N ARG A 294 7.10 15.66 -14.79
CA ARG A 294 6.23 16.14 -13.68
C ARG A 294 5.15 17.14 -14.06
N SER A 295 5.29 17.81 -15.20
CA SER A 295 4.30 18.78 -15.71
C SER A 295 3.27 18.15 -16.65
N HIS A 296 3.45 16.88 -17.05
CA HIS A 296 2.60 16.24 -18.03
C HIS A 296 1.25 15.82 -17.42
N PRO A 297 0.10 16.10 -18.07
CA PRO A 297 -1.25 15.80 -17.57
C PRO A 297 -1.59 14.30 -17.41
N SER A 298 -0.66 13.41 -17.71
CA SER A 298 -0.87 11.95 -17.66
C SER A 298 -0.07 11.30 -16.54
N ILE A 299 0.79 12.02 -15.82
CA ILE A 299 1.54 11.44 -14.69
C ILE A 299 0.65 11.43 -13.45
N LEU A 300 0.48 10.29 -12.81
CA LEU A 300 -0.31 10.18 -11.58
C LEU A 300 0.56 9.97 -10.36
N LEU A 301 1.62 9.18 -10.48
CA LEU A 301 2.57 8.89 -9.42
C LEU A 301 3.89 8.34 -10.00
N TRP A 302 4.93 8.35 -9.17
CA TRP A 302 6.24 7.82 -9.50
C TRP A 302 6.41 6.39 -8.96
N TYR A 303 6.99 5.50 -9.74
CA TYR A 303 7.47 4.21 -9.25
C TYR A 303 8.98 4.28 -9.05
N GLN A 304 9.37 4.29 -7.79
CA GLN A 304 10.72 4.60 -7.35
C GLN A 304 11.63 3.39 -7.34
N SER A 305 11.17 2.24 -6.91
CA SER A 305 12.01 1.08 -6.63
C SER A 305 11.24 -0.21 -6.83
N ASP A 306 11.90 -1.20 -7.42
CA ASP A 306 11.38 -2.56 -7.60
C ASP A 306 12.24 -3.53 -6.80
N GLU A 307 11.67 -4.15 -5.77
CA GLU A 307 12.31 -5.12 -4.87
C GLU A 307 13.70 -4.68 -4.35
N PRO A 308 13.84 -3.45 -3.83
CA PRO A 308 15.12 -2.96 -3.29
C PRO A 308 15.57 -3.78 -2.07
N ASP A 309 14.63 -4.37 -1.35
CA ASP A 309 14.81 -5.28 -0.23
C ASP A 309 15.38 -6.63 -0.68
N GLY A 310 14.79 -7.23 -1.73
CA GLY A 310 15.27 -8.47 -2.34
C GLY A 310 16.68 -8.30 -2.89
N LYS A 311 16.89 -7.22 -3.66
CA LYS A 311 18.18 -6.87 -4.27
C LYS A 311 19.21 -6.33 -3.28
N SER A 312 18.84 -6.20 -2.00
CA SER A 312 19.73 -5.79 -0.92
C SER A 312 20.43 -4.45 -1.20
N TRP A 313 19.66 -3.48 -1.70
CA TRP A 313 20.16 -2.13 -1.94
C TRP A 313 20.57 -1.43 -0.64
N PRO A 314 21.35 -0.33 -0.70
CA PRO A 314 21.69 0.42 0.51
C PRO A 314 20.45 0.86 1.28
N LEU A 315 20.40 0.58 2.60
CA LEU A 315 19.21 0.84 3.44
C LEU A 315 18.70 2.29 3.36
N SER A 316 19.60 3.26 3.17
CA SER A 316 19.24 4.68 3.06
C SER A 316 18.83 5.13 1.66
N ALA A 317 19.06 4.33 0.62
CA ALA A 317 18.88 4.75 -0.78
C ALA A 317 17.44 5.15 -1.05
N ASN A 318 16.47 4.34 -0.59
CA ASN A 318 15.06 4.59 -0.85
C ASN A 318 14.56 5.89 -0.21
N GLY A 319 14.90 6.15 1.05
CA GLY A 319 14.51 7.38 1.74
C GLY A 319 15.15 8.63 1.13
N LEU A 320 16.42 8.54 0.71
CA LEU A 320 17.12 9.65 0.05
C LEU A 320 16.54 9.95 -1.34
N ALA A 321 16.24 8.92 -2.13
CA ALA A 321 15.59 9.08 -3.44
C ALA A 321 14.20 9.71 -3.29
N ARG A 322 13.39 9.21 -2.34
CA ARG A 322 12.07 9.77 -2.01
C ARG A 322 12.13 11.24 -1.66
N GLN A 323 13.09 11.65 -0.83
CA GLN A 323 13.26 13.06 -0.44
C GLN A 323 13.66 13.92 -1.64
N ALA A 324 14.63 13.46 -2.46
CA ALA A 324 15.07 14.20 -3.63
C ALA A 324 13.94 14.39 -4.67
N MET A 325 13.11 13.36 -4.88
CA MET A 325 11.92 13.47 -5.72
C MET A 325 10.89 14.42 -5.11
N TRP A 326 10.69 14.42 -3.79
CA TRP A 326 9.76 15.36 -3.13
C TRP A 326 10.14 16.82 -3.34
N ASP A 327 11.43 17.11 -3.17
CA ASP A 327 11.96 18.47 -3.29
C ASP A 327 11.80 18.99 -4.73
N LEU A 328 11.77 18.07 -5.70
CA LEU A 328 11.54 18.36 -7.11
C LEU A 328 10.06 18.39 -7.48
N ASP A 329 9.25 17.42 -7.05
CA ASP A 329 7.85 17.27 -7.42
C ASP A 329 6.98 16.82 -6.24
N PRO A 330 6.54 17.75 -5.37
CA PRO A 330 5.70 17.42 -4.22
C PRO A 330 4.23 17.15 -4.59
N TYR A 331 3.87 17.18 -5.89
CA TYR A 331 2.50 17.06 -6.37
C TYR A 331 2.10 15.63 -6.73
N HIS A 332 3.05 14.69 -6.78
CA HIS A 332 2.82 13.29 -7.09
C HIS A 332 3.45 12.39 -6.01
N PRO A 333 2.72 11.39 -5.49
CA PRO A 333 3.26 10.45 -4.52
C PRO A 333 4.27 9.49 -5.16
N SER A 334 5.06 8.84 -4.31
CA SER A 334 6.01 7.80 -4.70
C SER A 334 5.46 6.42 -4.32
N SER A 335 5.74 5.43 -5.16
CA SER A 335 5.40 4.02 -4.98
C SER A 335 6.65 3.14 -5.13
N LEU A 336 6.67 1.98 -4.48
CA LEU A 336 7.72 0.97 -4.67
C LEU A 336 7.18 -0.43 -4.41
N ALA A 337 7.83 -1.46 -4.95
CA ALA A 337 7.51 -2.86 -4.64
C ALA A 337 8.47 -3.43 -3.60
N LEU A 338 7.95 -4.17 -2.62
CA LEU A 338 8.72 -4.92 -1.62
C LEU A 338 8.32 -6.40 -1.67
N ASN A 339 9.31 -7.27 -1.84
CA ASN A 339 9.11 -8.72 -1.97
C ASN A 339 9.45 -9.49 -0.68
N CYS A 340 10.32 -8.98 0.18
CA CYS A 340 10.79 -9.71 1.36
C CYS A 340 9.79 -9.67 2.51
N TYR A 341 9.55 -10.82 3.15
CA TYR A 341 8.57 -10.92 4.22
C TYR A 341 9.01 -10.17 5.47
N ASP A 342 10.26 -10.34 5.89
CA ASP A 342 10.77 -9.71 7.12
C ASP A 342 12.26 -9.34 6.98
N PHE A 343 12.55 -8.30 6.19
CA PHE A 343 13.90 -7.82 5.97
C PHE A 343 13.96 -6.30 5.81
N TYR A 344 14.37 -5.60 6.88
CA TYR A 344 14.54 -4.14 6.97
C TYR A 344 13.36 -3.33 6.43
N TYR A 345 12.13 -3.77 6.76
CA TYR A 345 10.89 -3.11 6.31
C TYR A 345 10.86 -1.62 6.66
N ALA A 346 11.33 -1.25 7.86
CA ALA A 346 11.33 0.12 8.35
C ALA A 346 12.28 1.05 7.57
N GLU A 347 13.30 0.51 6.91
CA GLU A 347 14.24 1.26 6.09
C GLU A 347 13.79 1.30 4.63
N TYR A 348 13.48 0.14 4.05
CA TYR A 348 13.07 0.05 2.65
C TYR A 348 11.72 0.72 2.39
N GLY A 349 10.78 0.59 3.33
CA GLY A 349 9.46 1.21 3.25
C GLY A 349 9.49 2.73 3.25
N GLN A 350 10.56 3.40 3.69
CA GLN A 350 10.64 4.87 3.71
C GLN A 350 10.55 5.51 2.32
N GLY A 351 10.82 4.75 1.25
CA GLY A 351 10.85 5.26 -0.12
C GLY A 351 9.50 5.58 -0.76
N GLY A 352 8.38 5.19 -0.15
CA GLY A 352 7.08 5.29 -0.81
C GLY A 352 5.93 5.63 0.12
N GLU A 353 4.96 6.38 -0.39
CA GLU A 353 3.63 6.46 0.21
C GLU A 353 2.79 5.23 -0.15
N VAL A 354 3.07 4.63 -1.31
CA VAL A 354 2.43 3.40 -1.79
C VAL A 354 3.44 2.25 -1.72
N ILE A 355 3.08 1.16 -1.06
CA ILE A 355 3.84 -0.09 -1.06
C ILE A 355 3.06 -1.10 -1.90
N ILE A 356 3.73 -1.67 -2.89
CA ILE A 356 3.21 -2.74 -3.74
C ILE A 356 3.78 -4.06 -3.23
N SER A 357 2.93 -5.03 -2.96
CA SER A 357 3.36 -6.39 -2.61
C SER A 357 3.13 -7.33 -3.79
N ASP A 358 4.18 -8.03 -4.18
CA ASP A 358 4.27 -8.98 -5.29
C ASP A 358 4.33 -10.42 -4.78
N VAL A 359 3.24 -10.84 -4.15
CA VAL A 359 3.09 -12.19 -3.61
C VAL A 359 2.48 -13.11 -4.67
N TYR A 360 3.26 -14.08 -5.15
CA TYR A 360 2.89 -14.97 -6.25
C TYR A 360 2.82 -16.44 -5.82
N PRO A 361 1.70 -16.91 -5.24
CA PRO A 361 1.60 -18.24 -4.66
C PRO A 361 1.30 -19.36 -5.67
N ILE A 362 0.99 -19.05 -6.93
CA ILE A 362 0.40 -20.04 -7.85
C ILE A 362 1.46 -20.86 -8.56
N SER A 363 1.50 -22.16 -8.27
CA SER A 363 2.36 -23.12 -8.97
C SER A 363 3.87 -22.87 -8.79
N THR A 364 4.24 -22.35 -7.62
CA THR A 364 5.61 -22.28 -7.13
C THR A 364 5.85 -23.33 -6.03
N ASN A 365 7.10 -23.76 -5.86
CA ASN A 365 7.51 -24.59 -4.73
C ASN A 365 8.22 -23.71 -3.70
N THR A 366 7.56 -23.42 -2.59
CA THR A 366 8.11 -22.51 -1.57
C THR A 366 9.09 -23.18 -0.61
N SER A 367 9.29 -24.50 -0.70
CA SER A 367 10.22 -25.26 0.14
C SER A 367 11.52 -25.64 -0.58
N TRP A 368 11.56 -25.60 -1.91
CA TRP A 368 12.74 -25.95 -2.71
C TRP A 368 12.81 -25.10 -3.98
N SER A 369 13.95 -24.43 -4.17
CA SER A 369 14.25 -23.65 -5.37
C SER A 369 14.77 -24.56 -6.47
N THR A 370 13.97 -24.78 -7.51
CA THR A 370 14.41 -25.49 -8.72
C THR A 370 15.38 -24.67 -9.57
N VAL A 371 15.46 -23.36 -9.36
CA VAL A 371 16.38 -22.46 -10.08
C VAL A 371 17.79 -22.54 -9.50
N TYR A 372 17.89 -22.55 -8.17
CA TYR A 372 19.19 -22.52 -7.48
C TYR A 372 19.59 -23.86 -6.85
N GLU A 373 18.71 -24.86 -6.88
CA GLU A 373 18.88 -26.18 -6.27
C GLU A 373 19.20 -26.09 -4.77
N THR A 374 18.42 -25.26 -4.06
CA THR A 374 18.55 -24.99 -2.62
C THR A 374 17.22 -25.14 -1.90
N PRO A 375 17.20 -25.63 -0.65
CA PRO A 375 16.00 -25.56 0.17
C PRO A 375 15.71 -24.10 0.52
N CYS A 376 14.43 -23.74 0.53
CA CYS A 376 13.96 -22.42 0.95
C CYS A 376 13.43 -22.49 2.39
N ASN A 377 13.98 -21.63 3.26
CA ASN A 377 13.58 -21.47 4.65
C ASN A 377 14.05 -20.11 5.19
N ALA A 378 13.85 -19.87 6.49
CA ALA A 378 14.18 -18.62 7.15
C ALA A 378 15.66 -18.15 7.04
N THR A 379 16.59 -19.02 6.62
CA THR A 379 18.03 -18.70 6.56
C THR A 379 18.70 -19.01 5.22
N TYR A 380 17.96 -19.54 4.24
CA TYR A 380 18.54 -20.03 2.98
C TYR A 380 17.52 -20.14 1.86
N GLY A 381 18.00 -20.01 0.62
CA GLY A 381 17.25 -20.20 -0.61
C GLY A 381 16.51 -18.96 -1.10
N CYS A 382 16.09 -19.01 -2.36
CA CYS A 382 15.18 -18.04 -2.98
C CYS A 382 14.19 -18.82 -3.87
N CYS A 383 12.90 -18.73 -3.55
CA CYS A 383 11.82 -19.48 -4.20
C CYS A 383 10.77 -18.57 -4.88
N GLY A 384 11.15 -17.33 -5.18
CA GLY A 384 10.28 -16.31 -5.78
C GLY A 384 9.40 -15.57 -4.77
N CYS A 385 8.77 -16.29 -3.85
CA CYS A 385 7.91 -15.72 -2.79
C CYS A 385 8.56 -15.96 -1.43
N ASP A 386 9.04 -14.90 -0.78
CA ASP A 386 9.79 -15.00 0.48
C ASP A 386 8.87 -15.37 1.66
N ASP A 387 9.27 -16.41 2.40
CA ASP A 387 8.54 -17.01 3.54
C ASP A 387 7.05 -17.34 3.28
N CYS A 388 6.71 -17.61 2.02
CA CYS A 388 5.35 -18.01 1.61
C CYS A 388 5.08 -19.52 1.78
N HIS A 389 3.80 -19.87 1.83
CA HIS A 389 3.31 -21.25 1.96
C HIS A 389 2.76 -21.84 0.64
N GLY A 390 2.69 -21.04 -0.42
CA GLY A 390 2.12 -21.46 -1.70
C GLY A 390 0.60 -21.51 -1.65
N ALA A 391 0.00 -20.58 -0.91
CA ALA A 391 -1.44 -20.49 -0.69
C ALA A 391 -1.92 -19.04 -0.92
N PHE A 392 -3.23 -18.87 -1.16
CA PHE A 392 -3.77 -17.52 -1.36
C PHE A 392 -3.58 -16.63 -0.13
N GLU A 393 -3.60 -17.22 1.07
CA GLU A 393 -3.42 -16.53 2.34
C GLU A 393 -2.09 -15.77 2.44
N ASP A 394 -1.06 -16.19 1.70
CA ASP A 394 0.23 -15.47 1.62
C ASP A 394 0.01 -14.00 1.22
N ILE A 395 -0.99 -13.72 0.37
CA ILE A 395 -1.33 -12.37 -0.11
C ILE A 395 -1.91 -11.53 1.02
N SER A 396 -2.92 -12.07 1.71
CA SER A 396 -3.57 -11.39 2.84
C SER A 396 -2.59 -11.15 3.99
N GLU A 397 -1.80 -12.17 4.34
CA GLU A 397 -0.83 -12.11 5.43
C GLU A 397 0.23 -11.03 5.16
N ARG A 398 0.69 -10.90 3.90
CA ARG A 398 1.66 -9.85 3.55
C ARG A 398 1.10 -8.44 3.73
N ILE A 399 -0.12 -8.20 3.25
CA ILE A 399 -0.74 -6.88 3.32
C ILE A 399 -1.05 -6.52 4.77
N ASP A 400 -1.64 -7.45 5.53
CA ASP A 400 -1.99 -7.24 6.94
C ASP A 400 -0.73 -7.00 7.80
N GLU A 401 0.36 -7.72 7.52
CA GLU A 401 1.64 -7.54 8.22
C GLU A 401 2.30 -6.20 7.89
N ASN A 402 2.27 -5.75 6.63
CA ASN A 402 2.74 -4.42 6.25
C ASN A 402 1.94 -3.33 6.96
N GLU A 403 0.60 -3.45 7.00
CA GLU A 403 -0.26 -2.50 7.72
C GLU A 403 0.04 -2.49 9.23
N ARG A 404 0.25 -3.67 9.84
CA ARG A 404 0.64 -3.78 11.25
C ARG A 404 1.96 -3.06 11.53
N ARG A 405 2.99 -3.29 10.70
CA ARG A 405 4.31 -2.66 10.83
C ARG A 405 4.23 -1.15 10.61
N ASP A 406 3.49 -0.69 9.61
CA ASP A 406 3.19 0.73 9.41
C ASP A 406 2.56 1.33 10.66
N GLY A 407 1.56 0.65 11.22
CA GLY A 407 0.92 1.00 12.47
C GLY A 407 1.91 1.14 13.63
N LEU A 408 2.89 0.25 13.77
CA LEU A 408 3.94 0.35 14.79
C LEU A 408 4.92 1.50 14.52
N LEU A 409 5.30 1.72 13.26
CA LEU A 409 6.17 2.83 12.86
C LEU A 409 5.47 4.20 12.92
N GLY A 410 4.14 4.22 13.08
CA GLY A 410 3.33 5.45 13.08
C GLY A 410 3.03 5.96 11.67
N TRP A 411 3.22 5.11 10.66
CA TRP A 411 2.91 5.35 9.26
C TRP A 411 1.46 5.00 8.93
N GLN A 412 1.06 5.34 7.71
CA GLN A 412 -0.21 4.98 7.07
C GLN A 412 0.07 4.87 5.57
N LYS A 413 0.87 3.89 5.18
CA LYS A 413 1.16 3.71 3.76
C LYS A 413 -0.04 3.08 3.09
N THR A 414 -0.23 3.43 1.84
CA THR A 414 -1.24 2.82 1.00
C THR A 414 -0.69 1.52 0.45
N GLN A 415 -1.38 0.41 0.72
CA GLN A 415 -0.99 -0.89 0.19
C GLN A 415 -1.66 -1.10 -1.17
N TRP A 416 -0.89 -1.51 -2.17
CA TRP A 416 -1.35 -2.01 -3.46
C TRP A 416 -0.84 -3.45 -3.62
N ALA A 417 -1.44 -4.21 -4.52
CA ALA A 417 -0.98 -5.56 -4.81
C ALA A 417 -0.63 -5.72 -6.30
N ALA A 418 0.35 -6.57 -6.56
CA ALA A 418 0.63 -7.09 -7.89
C ALA A 418 0.21 -8.57 -7.94
N PRO A 419 -1.02 -8.88 -8.40
CA PRO A 419 -1.44 -10.26 -8.62
C PRO A 419 -0.58 -10.97 -9.68
N GLN A 420 -0.44 -12.30 -9.55
CA GLN A 420 0.26 -13.12 -10.54
C GLN A 420 -0.61 -13.28 -11.80
N ALA A 421 -0.20 -12.68 -12.91
CA ALA A 421 -0.75 -12.89 -14.25
C ALA A 421 0.26 -13.51 -15.23
N PHE A 422 1.33 -14.13 -14.72
CA PHE A 422 2.40 -14.75 -15.48
C PHE A 422 2.64 -16.22 -15.04
N GLY A 423 3.49 -16.92 -15.78
CA GLY A 423 3.90 -18.29 -15.46
C GLY A 423 4.79 -18.91 -16.53
N ASN A 424 5.18 -20.17 -16.32
CA ASN A 424 6.19 -20.87 -17.14
C ASN A 424 7.55 -20.15 -17.15
N GLU A 425 7.91 -19.54 -16.03
CA GLU A 425 9.12 -18.72 -15.88
C GLU A 425 9.73 -18.92 -14.50
N THR A 426 11.06 -18.74 -14.40
CA THR A 426 11.88 -18.73 -13.18
C THR A 426 11.44 -19.74 -12.12
N PHE A 427 10.52 -19.39 -11.20
CA PHE A 427 10.04 -20.26 -10.12
C PHE A 427 8.65 -20.89 -10.38
N TRP A 428 7.86 -20.35 -11.31
CA TRP A 428 6.45 -20.68 -11.52
C TRP A 428 6.25 -21.60 -12.73
N THR A 429 5.67 -22.77 -12.46
CA THR A 429 5.59 -23.87 -13.44
C THR A 429 4.40 -23.79 -14.40
N ARG A 430 3.45 -22.88 -14.17
CA ARG A 430 2.33 -22.56 -15.08
C ARG A 430 1.77 -21.18 -14.79
N TYR A 431 0.95 -20.68 -15.72
CA TYR A 431 0.08 -19.53 -15.49
C TYR A 431 -1.05 -19.86 -14.51
N PRO A 432 -1.58 -18.86 -13.80
CA PRO A 432 -2.84 -18.99 -13.10
C PRO A 432 -4.00 -19.18 -14.09
N THR A 433 -5.06 -19.79 -13.57
CA THR A 433 -6.39 -19.85 -14.18
C THR A 433 -7.13 -18.54 -13.97
N ALA A 434 -8.18 -18.29 -14.74
CA ALA A 434 -9.01 -17.11 -14.55
C ALA A 434 -9.59 -16.97 -13.13
N ALA A 435 -9.94 -18.08 -12.48
CA ALA A 435 -10.50 -18.07 -11.13
C ALA A 435 -9.43 -17.74 -10.06
N GLU A 436 -8.22 -18.28 -10.21
CA GLU A 436 -7.09 -17.96 -9.33
C GLU A 436 -6.76 -16.46 -9.39
N GLU A 437 -6.74 -15.86 -10.58
CA GLU A 437 -6.48 -14.43 -10.76
C GLU A 437 -7.50 -13.55 -10.04
N VAL A 438 -8.78 -13.86 -10.17
CA VAL A 438 -9.86 -13.13 -9.49
C VAL A 438 -9.76 -13.27 -7.97
N VAL A 439 -9.43 -14.46 -7.47
CA VAL A 439 -9.22 -14.71 -6.03
C VAL A 439 -8.04 -13.88 -5.52
N MET A 440 -6.89 -13.91 -6.20
CA MET A 440 -5.71 -13.13 -5.78
C MET A 440 -6.01 -11.63 -5.74
N ALA A 441 -6.62 -11.09 -6.80
CA ALA A 441 -6.96 -9.68 -6.92
C ALA A 441 -7.94 -9.22 -5.84
N LEU A 442 -9.04 -9.96 -5.63
CA LEU A 442 -10.08 -9.55 -4.69
C LEU A 442 -9.74 -9.88 -3.23
N LEU A 443 -8.90 -10.88 -2.98
CA LEU A 443 -8.37 -11.12 -1.63
C LEU A 443 -7.49 -9.95 -1.20
N ALA A 444 -6.61 -9.47 -2.07
CA ALA A 444 -5.82 -8.27 -1.78
C ALA A 444 -6.70 -7.06 -1.44
N VAL A 445 -7.79 -6.84 -2.20
CA VAL A 445 -8.75 -5.76 -1.94
C VAL A 445 -9.48 -5.95 -0.60
N ASN A 446 -9.89 -7.19 -0.28
CA ASN A 446 -10.51 -7.52 1.00
C ASN A 446 -9.62 -7.23 2.20
N HIS A 447 -8.31 -7.27 2.00
CA HIS A 447 -7.28 -6.97 2.98
C HIS A 447 -6.73 -5.53 2.88
N GLY A 448 -7.40 -4.64 2.14
CA GLY A 448 -7.10 -3.21 2.16
C GLY A 448 -6.24 -2.72 1.01
N ALA A 449 -5.94 -3.54 -0.01
CA ALA A 449 -5.28 -3.04 -1.21
C ALA A 449 -6.13 -1.97 -1.93
N LYS A 450 -5.50 -0.84 -2.27
CA LYS A 450 -6.13 0.33 -2.91
C LYS A 450 -5.77 0.52 -4.38
N GLY A 451 -5.09 -0.47 -4.95
CA GLY A 451 -4.71 -0.54 -6.36
C GLY A 451 -4.22 -1.95 -6.68
N LEU A 452 -4.43 -2.35 -7.93
CA LEU A 452 -4.04 -3.64 -8.47
C LEU A 452 -3.23 -3.43 -9.75
N VAL A 453 -2.00 -3.97 -9.74
CA VAL A 453 -1.01 -3.78 -10.81
C VAL A 453 -0.41 -5.14 -11.16
N ALA A 454 -1.20 -5.98 -11.82
CA ALA A 454 -0.87 -7.40 -12.03
C ALA A 454 0.40 -7.62 -12.84
N TRP A 455 1.18 -8.64 -12.52
CA TRP A 455 2.42 -8.97 -13.22
C TRP A 455 2.25 -10.26 -14.04
N ASP A 456 2.34 -10.28 -15.38
CA ASP A 456 2.69 -9.17 -16.27
C ASP A 456 1.89 -9.16 -17.57
N PHE A 457 2.16 -8.13 -18.39
CA PHE A 457 1.46 -7.87 -19.64
C PHE A 457 2.42 -7.78 -20.83
N PRO A 458 2.06 -8.37 -21.99
CA PRO A 458 0.83 -9.13 -22.26
C PRO A 458 0.81 -10.49 -21.57
N THR A 459 -0.39 -10.95 -21.20
CA THR A 459 -0.62 -12.27 -20.60
C THR A 459 -1.37 -13.21 -21.56
N THR A 460 -1.74 -14.41 -21.10
CA THR A 460 -2.57 -15.35 -21.86
C THR A 460 -3.95 -14.78 -22.15
N GLY A 461 -4.59 -15.23 -23.23
CA GLY A 461 -5.94 -14.76 -23.60
C GLY A 461 -7.02 -15.06 -22.54
N GLU A 462 -6.87 -16.13 -21.75
CA GLU A 462 -7.76 -16.43 -20.63
C GLU A 462 -7.64 -15.37 -19.53
N LEU A 463 -6.41 -15.01 -19.16
CA LEU A 463 -6.13 -14.01 -18.13
C LEU A 463 -6.51 -12.61 -18.59
N SER A 464 -6.17 -12.22 -19.83
CA SER A 464 -6.63 -10.95 -20.41
C SER A 464 -8.16 -10.85 -20.38
N GLY A 465 -8.85 -11.90 -20.82
CA GLY A 465 -10.31 -11.90 -20.88
C GLY A 465 -11.01 -11.84 -19.52
N ILE A 466 -10.39 -12.32 -18.44
CA ILE A 466 -10.98 -12.19 -17.09
C ILE A 466 -10.64 -10.86 -16.44
N THR A 467 -9.42 -10.34 -16.62
CA THR A 467 -9.03 -9.05 -16.05
C THR A 467 -9.72 -7.89 -16.77
N GLU A 468 -9.98 -7.98 -18.08
CA GLU A 468 -10.83 -7.02 -18.81
C GLU A 468 -12.24 -6.94 -18.20
N LYS A 469 -12.84 -8.09 -17.88
CA LYS A 469 -14.16 -8.13 -17.21
C LYS A 469 -14.09 -7.53 -15.81
N LEU A 470 -13.03 -7.82 -15.08
CA LEU A 470 -12.84 -7.29 -13.72
C LEU A 470 -12.56 -5.78 -13.76
N ALA A 471 -11.84 -5.28 -14.77
CA ALA A 471 -11.57 -3.87 -14.98
C ALA A 471 -12.87 -3.06 -15.06
N ALA A 472 -13.87 -3.54 -15.81
CA ALA A 472 -15.18 -2.89 -15.92
C ALA A 472 -15.89 -2.69 -14.57
N VAL A 473 -15.58 -3.52 -13.56
CA VAL A 473 -16.08 -3.38 -12.19
C VAL A 473 -15.16 -2.49 -11.37
N MET A 474 -13.86 -2.80 -11.35
CA MET A 474 -12.88 -2.19 -10.44
C MET A 474 -12.57 -0.73 -10.77
N THR A 475 -12.67 -0.32 -12.04
CA THR A 475 -12.48 1.08 -12.45
C THR A 475 -13.76 1.91 -12.40
N SER A 476 -14.89 1.31 -12.00
CA SER A 476 -16.16 2.03 -11.89
C SER A 476 -16.16 3.01 -10.72
N SER A 477 -16.83 4.16 -10.89
CA SER A 477 -16.97 5.16 -9.83
C SER A 477 -17.65 4.62 -8.57
N LYS A 478 -18.54 3.63 -8.73
CA LYS A 478 -19.25 2.99 -7.62
C LYS A 478 -18.33 2.12 -6.76
N ILE A 479 -17.44 1.35 -7.38
CA ILE A 479 -16.44 0.58 -6.62
C ILE A 479 -15.44 1.53 -5.97
N ALA A 480 -14.96 2.54 -6.70
CA ALA A 480 -14.03 3.53 -6.16
C ALA A 480 -14.60 4.22 -4.91
N SER A 481 -15.89 4.60 -4.90
CA SER A 481 -16.50 5.25 -3.73
C SER A 481 -16.53 4.34 -2.50
N PHE A 482 -16.75 3.03 -2.66
CA PHE A 482 -16.66 2.10 -1.52
C PHE A 482 -15.21 1.87 -1.08
N LEU A 483 -14.33 1.49 -2.01
CA LEU A 483 -12.98 1.03 -1.66
C LEU A 483 -12.08 2.17 -1.16
N LEU A 484 -12.29 3.40 -1.64
CA LEU A 484 -11.39 4.52 -1.39
C LEU A 484 -11.95 5.55 -0.39
N GLU A 485 -13.26 5.55 -0.14
CA GLU A 485 -13.91 6.58 0.67
C GLU A 485 -14.70 6.02 1.87
N GLN A 486 -14.80 4.69 2.03
CA GLN A 486 -15.54 4.08 3.13
C GLN A 486 -14.63 3.22 4.03
N PRO A 487 -14.96 3.09 5.33
CA PRO A 487 -14.25 2.23 6.24
C PRO A 487 -14.39 0.76 5.84
N LEU A 488 -13.27 0.03 5.89
CA LEU A 488 -13.20 -1.41 5.67
C LEU A 488 -13.38 -2.16 6.98
N THR A 489 -14.22 -3.20 6.97
CA THR A 489 -14.27 -4.23 8.01
C THR A 489 -13.78 -5.55 7.42
N GLN A 490 -12.56 -5.95 7.78
CA GLN A 490 -11.95 -7.23 7.41
C GLN A 490 -12.51 -8.40 8.23
N THR A 491 -12.31 -9.61 7.72
CA THR A 491 -12.43 -10.88 8.46
C THR A 491 -13.80 -11.05 9.13
N LEU A 492 -14.88 -10.85 8.37
CA LEU A 492 -16.22 -11.07 8.87
C LEU A 492 -16.40 -12.52 9.35
N THR A 493 -17.30 -12.71 10.31
CA THR A 493 -17.62 -14.06 10.79
C THR A 493 -18.39 -14.82 9.71
N VAL A 494 -17.74 -15.85 9.16
CA VAL A 494 -18.33 -16.77 8.19
C VAL A 494 -18.62 -18.13 8.84
N THR A 495 -19.76 -18.73 8.52
CA THR A 495 -20.11 -20.10 8.90
C THR A 495 -20.61 -20.89 7.70
N GLY A 496 -20.64 -22.22 7.79
CA GLY A 496 -21.05 -23.09 6.68
C GLY A 496 -19.94 -23.44 5.69
N GLY A 497 -18.72 -22.95 5.91
CA GLY A 497 -17.52 -23.28 5.14
C GLY A 497 -16.24 -22.92 5.90
N SER A 498 -15.11 -23.48 5.47
CA SER A 498 -13.76 -23.13 5.93
C SER A 498 -12.99 -22.43 4.81
N ARG A 499 -11.99 -21.60 5.13
CA ARG A 499 -11.20 -20.83 4.14
C ARG A 499 -12.10 -20.01 3.20
N VAL A 500 -13.04 -19.28 3.80
CA VAL A 500 -13.87 -18.30 3.12
C VAL A 500 -13.53 -16.94 3.71
N ASP A 501 -13.05 -16.04 2.88
CA ASP A 501 -12.76 -14.66 3.26
C ASP A 501 -13.96 -13.75 2.95
N ALA A 502 -14.22 -12.77 3.81
CA ALA A 502 -15.32 -11.84 3.62
C ALA A 502 -15.06 -10.48 4.27
N SER A 503 -15.30 -9.42 3.51
CA SER A 503 -15.07 -8.02 3.90
C SER A 503 -16.25 -7.11 3.56
N LEU A 504 -16.39 -6.02 4.30
CA LEU A 504 -17.50 -5.07 4.17
C LEU A 504 -17.01 -3.62 4.16
N TRP A 505 -17.56 -2.83 3.24
CA TRP A 505 -17.46 -1.37 3.22
C TRP A 505 -18.85 -0.78 3.40
N VAL A 506 -19.01 0.12 4.37
CA VAL A 506 -20.31 0.71 4.70
C VAL A 506 -20.33 2.18 4.31
N ASP A 507 -21.21 2.53 3.38
CA ASP A 507 -21.55 3.91 3.05
C ASP A 507 -22.83 4.29 3.81
N ALA A 508 -22.64 4.92 4.97
CA ALA A 508 -23.74 5.34 5.83
C ALA A 508 -24.59 6.45 5.19
N ASP A 509 -24.00 7.31 4.36
CA ASP A 509 -24.70 8.42 3.72
C ASP A 509 -25.62 7.91 2.59
N ALA A 510 -25.14 6.93 1.81
CA ALA A 510 -25.93 6.26 0.79
C ALA A 510 -26.90 5.21 1.34
N ASN A 511 -26.77 4.83 2.62
CA ASN A 511 -27.42 3.64 3.20
C ASN A 511 -27.15 2.38 2.37
N GLU A 512 -25.90 2.19 1.97
CA GLU A 512 -25.46 1.05 1.17
C GLU A 512 -24.21 0.41 1.79
N ALA A 513 -23.98 -0.86 1.50
CA ALA A 513 -22.72 -1.51 1.83
C ALA A 513 -22.26 -2.41 0.70
N LEU A 514 -20.96 -2.45 0.43
CA LEU A 514 -20.34 -3.42 -0.45
C LEU A 514 -19.88 -4.60 0.41
N LEU A 515 -20.44 -5.79 0.16
CA LEU A 515 -19.98 -7.04 0.75
C LEU A 515 -19.24 -7.85 -0.32
N THR A 516 -18.07 -8.36 0.03
CA THR A 516 -17.29 -9.28 -0.79
C THR A 516 -17.13 -10.61 -0.06
N VAL A 517 -17.21 -11.73 -0.78
CA VAL A 517 -17.05 -13.08 -0.24
C VAL A 517 -16.27 -13.94 -1.22
N ILE A 518 -15.23 -14.60 -0.74
CA ILE A 518 -14.25 -15.33 -1.55
C ILE A 518 -14.08 -16.75 -0.99
N ASN A 519 -14.34 -17.78 -1.78
CA ASN A 519 -13.97 -19.16 -1.42
C ASN A 519 -12.50 -19.42 -1.83
N LEU A 520 -11.60 -19.58 -0.86
CA LEU A 520 -10.18 -19.83 -1.13
C LEU A 520 -9.87 -21.33 -1.40
N ASN A 521 -10.88 -22.19 -1.32
CA ASN A 521 -10.70 -23.61 -1.63
C ASN A 521 -10.80 -23.84 -3.14
N TYR A 522 -9.96 -24.73 -3.67
CA TYR A 522 -10.14 -25.28 -5.02
C TYR A 522 -11.38 -26.18 -5.14
N GLY A 523 -11.85 -26.74 -4.01
CA GLY A 523 -13.05 -27.58 -3.95
C GLY A 523 -14.30 -26.80 -3.58
N ASP A 524 -15.44 -27.31 -4.01
CA ASP A 524 -16.75 -26.75 -3.69
C ASP A 524 -17.09 -26.92 -2.20
N ILE A 525 -17.74 -25.92 -1.63
CA ILE A 525 -18.38 -25.96 -0.32
C ILE A 525 -19.83 -26.35 -0.55
N ALA A 526 -20.26 -27.55 -0.12
CA ALA A 526 -21.61 -28.03 -0.38
C ALA A 526 -22.71 -27.33 0.45
N ALA A 527 -22.37 -26.88 1.66
CA ALA A 527 -23.31 -26.23 2.56
C ALA A 527 -23.47 -24.73 2.26
N ALA A 528 -24.64 -24.18 2.54
CA ALA A 528 -24.87 -22.74 2.43
C ALA A 528 -23.93 -21.98 3.37
N VAL A 529 -23.26 -20.96 2.82
CA VAL A 529 -22.35 -20.08 3.54
C VAL A 529 -23.15 -18.94 4.15
N GLN A 530 -22.88 -18.62 5.40
CA GLN A 530 -23.49 -17.50 6.10
C GLN A 530 -22.44 -16.49 6.52
N VAL A 531 -22.68 -15.20 6.26
CA VAL A 531 -21.81 -14.08 6.63
C VAL A 531 -22.56 -13.17 7.59
N ALA A 532 -22.04 -13.01 8.80
CA ALA A 532 -22.61 -12.11 9.80
C ALA A 532 -22.09 -10.69 9.60
N LEU A 533 -22.99 -9.73 9.43
CA LEU A 533 -22.65 -8.32 9.37
C LEU A 533 -22.36 -7.77 10.78
N PRO A 534 -21.51 -6.72 10.90
CA PRO A 534 -21.19 -6.10 12.18
C PRO A 534 -22.43 -5.62 12.93
N SER A 535 -22.33 -5.54 14.27
CA SER A 535 -23.42 -5.04 15.11
C SER A 535 -23.81 -3.61 14.72
N GLY A 536 -25.11 -3.37 14.60
CA GLY A 536 -25.64 -2.07 14.15
C GLY A 536 -25.84 -1.95 12.63
N ILE A 537 -25.24 -2.82 11.82
CA ILE A 537 -25.46 -2.86 10.38
C ILE A 537 -26.68 -3.73 10.07
N GLN A 538 -27.72 -3.13 9.51
CA GLN A 538 -28.98 -3.80 9.17
C GLN A 538 -29.25 -3.70 7.67
N ALA A 539 -29.09 -4.83 6.98
CA ALA A 539 -29.37 -4.93 5.55
C ALA A 539 -30.85 -5.27 5.32
N THR A 540 -31.45 -4.64 4.31
CA THR A 540 -32.87 -4.80 3.95
C THR A 540 -33.07 -5.62 2.67
N ALA A 541 -32.11 -5.56 1.75
CA ALA A 541 -32.09 -6.32 0.51
C ALA A 541 -30.66 -6.37 -0.09
N VAL A 542 -30.42 -7.35 -0.96
CA VAL A 542 -29.33 -7.27 -1.95
C VAL A 542 -29.81 -6.36 -3.07
N LYS A 543 -29.11 -5.25 -3.29
CA LYS A 543 -29.45 -4.22 -4.28
C LYS A 543 -28.89 -4.58 -5.65
N ASP A 544 -27.59 -4.86 -5.72
CA ASP A 544 -26.87 -5.14 -6.96
C ASP A 544 -25.86 -6.28 -6.74
N VAL A 545 -25.60 -7.06 -7.80
CA VAL A 545 -24.48 -8.00 -7.86
C VAL A 545 -23.46 -7.41 -8.82
N LEU A 546 -22.29 -7.04 -8.32
CA LEU A 546 -21.23 -6.43 -9.11
C LEU A 546 -20.30 -7.49 -9.73
N TRP A 547 -20.10 -8.61 -9.02
CA TRP A 547 -19.30 -9.72 -9.49
C TRP A 547 -19.82 -11.06 -8.95
N GLY A 548 -19.67 -12.10 -9.76
CA GLY A 548 -20.11 -13.45 -9.45
C GLY A 548 -21.61 -13.68 -9.67
N ASP A 549 -22.04 -14.90 -9.42
CA ASP A 549 -23.40 -15.40 -9.66
C ASP A 549 -24.03 -16.05 -8.41
N VAL A 550 -23.40 -15.87 -7.24
CA VAL A 550 -23.91 -16.36 -5.97
C VAL A 550 -25.16 -15.58 -5.58
N ASN A 551 -26.28 -16.28 -5.41
CA ASN A 551 -27.51 -15.68 -4.91
C ASN A 551 -27.50 -15.62 -3.39
N TRP A 552 -27.58 -14.41 -2.83
CA TRP A 552 -27.60 -14.16 -1.39
C TRP A 552 -29.00 -13.79 -0.91
N ALA A 553 -29.40 -14.37 0.22
CA ALA A 553 -30.64 -14.07 0.92
C ALA A 553 -30.36 -13.61 2.35
N LEU A 554 -31.18 -12.69 2.87
CA LEU A 554 -31.13 -12.30 4.28
C LEU A 554 -31.83 -13.37 5.13
N SER A 555 -31.09 -14.02 6.02
CA SER A 555 -31.65 -15.04 6.92
C SER A 555 -31.70 -14.50 8.36
N GLY A 556 -32.86 -14.60 9.02
CA GLY A 556 -32.99 -14.37 10.46
C GLY A 556 -33.21 -12.93 10.94
N GLN A 557 -34.30 -12.75 11.69
CA GLN A 557 -34.86 -11.59 12.40
C GLN A 557 -34.27 -10.18 12.19
N ARG A 558 -35.09 -9.32 11.55
CA ARG A 558 -35.06 -7.84 11.50
C ARG A 558 -35.03 -7.11 12.87
N TRP A 559 -34.75 -7.78 13.99
CA TRP A 559 -35.06 -7.22 15.32
C TRP A 559 -34.10 -7.50 16.48
N SER A 560 -32.87 -7.96 16.21
CA SER A 560 -31.87 -8.09 17.28
C SER A 560 -30.78 -7.03 17.14
N SER A 561 -30.20 -6.60 18.25
CA SER A 561 -29.01 -5.72 18.28
C SER A 561 -27.75 -6.35 17.66
N LYS A 562 -27.84 -7.60 17.17
CA LYS A 562 -26.82 -8.32 16.42
C LYS A 562 -27.12 -8.10 14.92
N GLY A 563 -26.12 -7.69 14.14
CA GLY A 563 -26.28 -7.29 12.73
C GLY A 563 -26.97 -8.35 11.85
N SER A 564 -27.34 -7.97 10.62
CA SER A 564 -27.98 -8.90 9.69
C SER A 564 -27.05 -10.07 9.30
N VAL A 565 -27.63 -11.21 8.92
CA VAL A 565 -26.87 -12.36 8.38
C VAL A 565 -27.27 -12.57 6.92
N LEU A 566 -26.27 -12.62 6.04
CA LEU A 566 -26.45 -13.03 4.65
C LEU A 566 -26.19 -14.52 4.53
N THR A 567 -26.99 -15.21 3.73
CA THR A 567 -26.88 -16.66 3.49
C THR A 567 -26.95 -16.93 2.01
N SER A 568 -25.97 -17.65 1.48
CA SER A 568 -25.99 -18.09 0.09
C SER A 568 -27.12 -19.11 -0.11
N SER A 569 -27.82 -19.03 -1.24
CA SER A 569 -28.92 -19.94 -1.58
C SER A 569 -28.49 -21.40 -1.76
N SER A 570 -27.21 -21.61 -2.06
CA SER A 570 -26.53 -22.88 -2.24
C SER A 570 -25.13 -22.83 -1.63
N GLY A 571 -24.40 -23.92 -1.73
CA GLY A 571 -22.96 -23.92 -1.56
C GLY A 571 -22.22 -22.93 -2.49
N LEU A 572 -20.92 -22.75 -2.24
CA LEU A 572 -20.01 -21.98 -3.09
C LEU A 572 -19.14 -22.93 -3.91
N LEU A 573 -18.95 -22.65 -5.20
CA LEU A 573 -17.99 -23.35 -6.04
C LEU A 573 -16.56 -23.05 -5.58
N GLY A 574 -15.63 -23.95 -5.89
CA GLY A 574 -14.20 -23.72 -5.69
C GLY A 574 -13.75 -22.41 -6.36
N LEU A 575 -12.98 -21.60 -5.63
CA LEU A 575 -12.48 -20.29 -6.10
C LEU A 575 -13.58 -19.28 -6.49
N GLN A 576 -14.83 -19.51 -6.10
CA GLN A 576 -15.92 -18.60 -6.44
C GLN A 576 -15.82 -17.32 -5.61
N VAL A 577 -15.98 -16.19 -6.30
CA VAL A 577 -16.00 -14.85 -5.69
C VAL A 577 -17.31 -14.17 -5.94
N SER A 578 -17.83 -13.46 -4.94
CA SER A 578 -19.05 -12.67 -5.02
C SER A 578 -18.80 -11.26 -4.48
N MET A 579 -19.22 -10.24 -5.23
CA MET A 579 -19.26 -8.85 -4.78
C MET A 579 -20.69 -8.35 -4.92
N VAL A 580 -21.33 -7.96 -3.81
CA VAL A 580 -22.72 -7.53 -3.79
C VAL A 580 -22.89 -6.22 -3.04
N VAL A 581 -23.78 -5.37 -3.54
CA VAL A 581 -24.19 -4.15 -2.85
C VAL A 581 -25.46 -4.44 -2.09
N LEU A 582 -25.44 -4.14 -0.80
CA LEU A 582 -26.55 -4.28 0.13
C LEU A 582 -27.21 -2.93 0.31
N LYS A 583 -28.54 -2.93 0.42
CA LYS A 583 -29.29 -1.77 0.89
C LYS A 583 -29.40 -1.85 2.41
N LEU A 584 -29.02 -0.80 3.11
CA LEU A 584 -29.14 -0.68 4.56
C LEU A 584 -30.45 0.01 4.98
N HIS A 585 -30.80 -0.11 6.26
CA HIS A 585 -31.97 0.52 6.87
C HIS A 585 -31.67 1.92 7.41
#